data_AF-A0A4Y9Y611-F1
#
_entry.id   AF-A0A4Y9Y611-F1
#
_cell.length_a   1.000
_cell.length_b   1.000
_cell.length_c   1.000
_cell.angle_alpha   90.00
_cell.angle_beta   90.00
_cell.angle_gamma   90.00
#
_symmetry.space_group_name_H-M   'P 1'
#
loop_
_entity.id
_entity.type
_entity.pdbx_description
1 polymer ?
#
loop_
_entity_poly.entity_id
_entity_poly.type
_entity_poly.pdbx_seq_one_letter_code
_entity_poly.pdbx_strand_id
1 'polypeptide(L)'
;ATSGEFDNNAPDDVIVFMPEISRTHMGGTMRLGLRPTVFQAGTEWSKVRQLYAGADKIWERHRHRYEVNPRFVEQLQASGLQFVGKDEKGERMQIMELTGASPPPSLPPSLSYVPTASVSPILRRPAGHPEFCTRPLNPSPPFLGFVAAACGPHVLEEQLANQLKTFKPPHPEESMVSEDLLKQETVENPLTPGRERAISGEAAGTN
;
A
#
# COMPACT_ATOMS: atom_id res chain seq x y z
N ALA A 1 -11.07 -11.89 -15.84
CA ALA A 1 -10.38 -11.00 -14.89
C ALA A 1 -8.90 -11.36 -14.81
N THR A 2 -8.03 -10.43 -15.19
CA THR A 2 -6.56 -10.54 -15.09
C THR A 2 -5.97 -9.16 -14.74
N SER A 3 -4.64 -9.06 -14.67
CA SER A 3 -3.90 -7.81 -14.51
C SER A 3 -3.33 -7.36 -15.86
N GLY A 4 -3.36 -6.06 -16.13
CA GLY A 4 -2.68 -5.45 -17.28
C GLY A 4 -1.16 -5.71 -17.27
N GLU A 5 -0.56 -6.07 -16.14
CA GLU A 5 0.84 -6.52 -16.09
C GLU A 5 1.09 -7.79 -16.92
N PHE A 6 0.12 -8.70 -16.95
CA PHE A 6 0.24 -9.99 -17.62
C PHE A 6 -0.36 -9.98 -19.03
N ASP A 7 -1.48 -9.30 -19.21
CA ASP A 7 -2.15 -9.17 -20.48
C ASP A 7 -2.70 -7.74 -20.62
N ASN A 8 -2.01 -6.93 -21.42
CA ASN A 8 -2.40 -5.54 -21.67
C ASN A 8 -3.67 -5.40 -22.52
N ASN A 9 -4.16 -6.49 -23.12
CA ASN A 9 -5.32 -6.47 -24.01
C ASN A 9 -6.53 -7.20 -23.41
N ALA A 10 -6.48 -7.55 -22.13
CA ALA A 10 -7.57 -8.26 -21.53
C ALA A 10 -8.84 -7.37 -21.47
N PRO A 11 -10.03 -7.97 -21.65
CA PRO A 11 -11.28 -7.21 -21.62
C PRO A 11 -11.64 -6.76 -20.19
N ASP A 12 -11.18 -7.52 -19.18
CA ASP A 12 -11.48 -7.30 -17.76
C ASP A 12 -10.20 -7.12 -16.93
N ASP A 13 -9.60 -5.94 -17.07
CA ASP A 13 -8.37 -5.54 -16.38
C ASP A 13 -8.73 -5.03 -14.98
N VAL A 14 -8.80 -5.94 -14.01
CA VAL A 14 -9.10 -5.57 -12.61
C VAL A 14 -7.97 -4.74 -12.00
N ILE A 15 -6.75 -4.93 -12.52
CA ILE A 15 -5.53 -4.23 -12.11
C ILE A 15 -4.93 -3.55 -13.32
N VAL A 16 -4.73 -2.23 -13.24
CA VAL A 16 -4.34 -1.38 -14.37
C VAL A 16 -3.11 -0.56 -14.06
N PHE A 17 -2.34 -0.24 -15.10
CA PHE A 17 -1.20 0.66 -14.99
C PHE A 17 -1.70 2.10 -14.81
N MET A 18 -1.53 2.65 -13.60
CA MET A 18 -1.89 4.04 -13.27
C MET A 18 -0.62 4.77 -12.84
N PRO A 19 0.19 5.28 -13.79
CA PRO A 19 1.43 5.97 -13.46
C PRO A 19 1.16 7.29 -12.75
N GLU A 20 2.15 7.75 -11.99
CA GLU A 20 2.20 9.17 -11.61
C GLU A 20 2.83 9.95 -12.76
N ILE A 21 2.14 11.01 -13.20
CA ILE A 21 2.69 11.90 -14.21
C ILE A 21 3.71 12.79 -13.52
N SER A 22 4.99 12.52 -13.76
CA SER A 22 6.06 13.43 -13.40
C SER A 22 6.28 14.39 -14.57
N ARG A 23 6.34 15.70 -14.29
CA ARG A 23 6.72 16.70 -15.32
C ARG A 23 8.21 16.65 -15.67
N THR A 24 9.03 15.96 -14.86
CA THR A 24 10.49 15.94 -14.97
C THR A 24 11.05 14.64 -15.56
N HIS A 25 10.30 13.54 -15.46
CA HIS A 25 10.67 12.26 -16.05
C HIS A 25 9.71 11.92 -17.20
N MET A 26 10.25 11.82 -18.41
CA MET A 26 9.49 11.37 -19.58
C MET A 26 9.15 9.88 -19.44
N GLY A 27 7.86 9.54 -19.36
CA GLY A 27 7.37 8.16 -19.26
C GLY A 27 6.50 7.92 -18.02
N GLY A 28 5.77 6.80 -17.99
CA GLY A 28 4.93 6.43 -16.84
C GLY A 28 5.78 6.11 -15.62
N THR A 29 5.84 7.03 -14.65
CA THR A 29 6.69 6.86 -13.48
C THR A 29 6.06 5.96 -12.41
N MET A 30 6.91 5.23 -11.69
CA MET A 30 6.52 4.36 -10.58
C MET A 30 6.05 5.21 -9.39
N ARG A 31 4.98 4.80 -8.71
CA ARG A 31 4.62 5.38 -7.41
C ARG A 31 5.67 4.94 -6.39
N LEU A 32 6.49 5.90 -5.98
CA LEU A 32 7.69 5.66 -5.17
C LEU A 32 7.74 6.62 -3.99
N GLY A 33 8.23 6.10 -2.87
CA GLY A 33 8.55 6.89 -1.68
C GLY A 33 7.45 6.87 -0.63
N LEU A 34 7.59 7.71 0.38
CA LEU A 34 6.63 7.82 1.46
C LEU A 34 5.38 8.55 0.95
N ARG A 35 4.19 7.96 1.08
CA ARG A 35 2.93 8.60 0.68
C ARG A 35 1.88 8.45 1.78
N PRO A 36 0.98 9.43 1.89
CA PRO A 36 -0.15 9.34 2.78
C PRO A 36 -1.20 8.33 2.27
N THR A 37 -1.78 7.59 3.21
CA THR A 37 -2.98 6.79 3.07
C THR A 37 -4.03 7.34 4.02
N VAL A 38 -5.20 7.68 3.50
CA VAL A 38 -6.32 8.24 4.26
C VAL A 38 -7.37 7.16 4.50
N PHE A 39 -7.63 6.87 5.77
CA PHE A 39 -8.74 6.00 6.15
C PHE A 39 -10.08 6.69 5.87
N GLN A 40 -11.04 5.92 5.39
CA GLN A 40 -12.35 6.46 5.00
C GLN A 40 -13.28 6.59 6.21
N ALA A 41 -14.21 7.54 6.17
CA ALA A 41 -15.24 7.65 7.20
C ALA A 41 -16.12 6.39 7.25
N GLY A 42 -16.50 5.93 8.44
CA GLY A 42 -17.31 4.72 8.60
C GLY A 42 -16.51 3.42 8.57
N THR A 43 -15.17 3.49 8.54
CA THR A 43 -14.27 2.32 8.58
C THR A 43 -13.55 2.18 9.92
N GLU A 44 -14.11 2.71 11.01
CA GLU A 44 -13.57 2.59 12.39
C GLU A 44 -13.52 1.12 12.86
N TRP A 45 -14.37 0.26 12.27
CA TRP A 45 -14.37 -1.18 12.51
C TRP A 45 -13.12 -1.89 11.95
N SER A 46 -12.37 -1.26 11.04
CA SER A 46 -11.18 -1.82 10.41
C SER A 46 -10.14 -2.18 11.47
N LYS A 47 -9.69 -3.43 11.41
CA LYS A 47 -8.63 -3.89 12.32
C LYS A 47 -7.29 -3.27 11.96
N VAL A 48 -7.04 -3.00 10.68
CA VAL A 48 -5.87 -2.23 10.25
C VAL A 48 -5.88 -0.84 10.86
N ARG A 49 -6.98 -0.08 10.74
CA ARG A 49 -7.07 1.26 11.35
C ARG A 49 -6.83 1.21 12.86
N GLN A 50 -7.41 0.22 13.54
CA GLN A 50 -7.19 0.02 14.98
C GLN A 50 -5.73 -0.32 15.34
N LEU A 51 -5.02 -1.08 14.49
CA LEU A 51 -3.58 -1.35 14.67
C LEU A 51 -2.74 -0.07 14.57
N TYR A 52 -3.17 0.90 13.77
CA TYR A 52 -2.60 2.26 13.73
C TYR A 52 -3.26 3.20 14.75
N ALA A 53 -3.72 2.65 15.88
CA ALA A 53 -4.34 3.39 16.99
C ALA A 53 -5.53 4.30 16.59
N GLY A 54 -6.27 3.92 15.54
CA GLY A 54 -7.42 4.68 15.08
C GLY A 54 -7.09 5.89 14.22
N ALA A 55 -5.83 6.06 13.79
CA ALA A 55 -5.41 7.20 12.98
C ALA A 55 -6.27 7.41 11.74
N ASP A 56 -6.51 8.67 11.37
CA ASP A 56 -7.24 9.03 10.15
C ASP A 56 -6.35 8.95 8.91
N LYS A 57 -5.05 9.15 9.09
CA LYS A 57 -4.06 9.18 8.03
C LYS A 57 -2.78 8.50 8.51
N ILE A 58 -2.20 7.67 7.66
CA ILE A 58 -0.90 7.03 7.89
C ILE A 58 0.03 7.30 6.72
N TRP A 59 1.33 7.13 6.91
CA TRP A 59 2.31 7.28 5.86
C TRP A 59 3.06 5.98 5.69
N GLU A 60 3.02 5.43 4.48
CA GLU A 60 3.67 4.17 4.13
C GLU A 60 4.54 4.35 2.91
N ARG A 61 5.56 3.48 2.76
CA ARG A 61 6.46 3.54 1.62
C ARG A 61 5.92 2.74 0.45
N HIS A 62 5.66 3.40 -0.66
CA HIS A 62 5.17 2.77 -1.88
C HIS A 62 6.31 2.54 -2.88
N ARG A 63 6.21 1.43 -3.62
CA ARG A 63 7.10 1.10 -4.74
C ARG A 63 6.39 0.14 -5.69
N HIS A 64 5.40 0.64 -6.43
CA HIS A 64 4.60 -0.13 -7.38
C HIS A 64 4.10 0.75 -8.53
N ARG A 65 3.52 0.10 -9.56
CA ARG A 65 3.10 0.74 -10.82
C ARG A 65 1.63 0.51 -11.17
N TYR A 66 1.04 -0.52 -10.60
CA TYR A 66 -0.30 -0.96 -10.92
C TYR A 66 -1.21 -0.72 -9.72
N GLU A 67 -2.48 -0.42 -10.03
CA GLU A 67 -3.51 -0.09 -9.06
C GLU A 67 -4.79 -0.88 -9.38
N VAL A 68 -5.70 -0.94 -8.42
CA VAL A 68 -7.06 -1.42 -8.68
C VAL A 68 -7.74 -0.50 -9.68
N ASN A 69 -8.30 -1.07 -10.74
CA ASN A 69 -9.06 -0.33 -11.73
C ASN A 69 -10.34 0.24 -11.09
N PRO A 70 -10.53 1.57 -11.10
CA PRO A 70 -11.70 2.21 -10.49
C PRO A 70 -13.04 1.64 -10.97
N ARG A 71 -13.11 1.12 -12.19
CA ARG A 71 -14.32 0.49 -12.76
C ARG A 71 -14.80 -0.73 -11.98
N PHE A 72 -13.90 -1.46 -11.32
CA PHE A 72 -14.21 -2.68 -10.59
C PHE A 72 -14.40 -2.44 -9.08
N VAL A 73 -14.17 -1.23 -8.58
CA VAL A 73 -14.20 -0.93 -7.14
C VAL A 73 -15.57 -1.22 -6.54
N GLU A 74 -16.65 -0.73 -7.17
CA GLU A 74 -18.01 -0.96 -6.69
C GLU A 74 -18.37 -2.45 -6.67
N GLN A 75 -17.99 -3.20 -7.71
CA GLN A 75 -18.22 -4.64 -7.79
C GLN A 75 -17.45 -5.40 -6.70
N LEU A 76 -16.21 -5.00 -6.42
CA LEU A 76 -15.41 -5.60 -5.35
C LEU A 76 -16.02 -5.31 -3.98
N GLN A 77 -16.45 -4.07 -3.72
CA GLN A 77 -17.12 -3.70 -2.47
C GLN A 77 -18.44 -4.45 -2.29
N ALA A 78 -19.22 -4.62 -3.36
CA ALA A 78 -20.47 -5.39 -3.33
C ALA A 78 -20.26 -6.87 -2.97
N SER A 79 -19.07 -7.42 -3.21
CA SER A 79 -18.70 -8.79 -2.80
C SER A 79 -18.19 -8.91 -1.35
N GLY A 80 -18.17 -7.80 -0.61
CA GLY A 80 -17.70 -7.75 0.79
C GLY A 80 -16.26 -7.27 0.95
N LEU A 81 -15.50 -7.06 -0.14
CA LEU A 81 -14.14 -6.53 -0.10
C LEU A 81 -14.17 -5.00 0.04
N GLN A 82 -14.10 -4.50 1.27
CA GLN A 82 -14.21 -3.07 1.56
C GLN A 82 -12.85 -2.38 1.46
N PHE A 83 -12.79 -1.26 0.74
CA PHE A 83 -11.60 -0.41 0.68
C PHE A 83 -11.63 0.60 1.83
N VAL A 84 -10.80 0.37 2.83
CA VAL A 84 -10.78 1.16 4.07
C VAL A 84 -9.77 2.31 4.03
N GLY A 85 -8.78 2.25 3.13
CA GLY A 85 -7.77 3.29 2.97
C GLY A 85 -7.51 3.62 1.50
N LYS A 86 -7.45 4.93 1.19
CA LYS A 86 -7.22 5.47 -0.16
C LYS A 86 -6.08 6.48 -0.18
N ASP A 87 -5.63 6.91 -1.35
CA ASP A 87 -4.79 8.12 -1.47
C ASP A 87 -5.59 9.38 -1.11
N GLU A 88 -4.90 10.52 -1.02
CA GLU A 88 -5.52 11.80 -0.64
C GLU A 88 -6.58 12.28 -1.63
N LYS A 89 -6.47 11.87 -2.91
CA LYS A 89 -7.45 12.19 -3.95
C LYS A 89 -8.59 11.18 -4.04
N GLY A 90 -8.49 10.04 -3.35
CA GLY A 90 -9.46 8.94 -3.42
C GLY A 90 -9.44 8.17 -4.74
N GLU A 91 -8.44 8.38 -5.59
CA GLU A 91 -8.29 7.75 -6.90
C GLU A 91 -7.70 6.33 -6.78
N ARG A 92 -6.88 6.09 -5.75
CA ARG A 92 -6.13 4.83 -5.57
C ARG A 92 -6.56 4.12 -4.31
N MET A 93 -6.91 2.85 -4.44
CA MET A 93 -7.29 2.00 -3.32
C MET A 93 -6.06 1.34 -2.70
N GLN A 94 -5.73 1.69 -1.46
CA GLN A 94 -4.45 1.29 -0.85
C GLN A 94 -4.60 0.19 0.21
N ILE A 95 -5.69 0.21 0.98
CA ILE A 95 -5.95 -0.76 2.05
C ILE A 95 -7.35 -1.33 1.85
N MET A 96 -7.45 -2.66 1.86
CA MET A 96 -8.71 -3.39 1.78
C MET A 96 -8.84 -4.40 2.93
N GLU A 97 -10.06 -4.60 3.39
CA GLU A 97 -10.42 -5.66 4.34
C GLU A 97 -11.66 -6.40 3.85
N LEU A 98 -11.67 -7.72 4.03
CA LEU A 98 -12.82 -8.55 3.71
C LEU A 98 -13.82 -8.50 4.87
N THR A 99 -15.05 -8.09 4.55
CA THR A 99 -16.19 -8.09 5.48
C THR A 99 -17.16 -9.19 5.10
N GLY A 100 -17.65 -9.95 6.07
CA GLY A 100 -18.84 -10.78 5.88
C GLY A 100 -18.66 -12.20 5.29
N ALA A 101 -17.46 -12.77 5.24
CA ALA A 101 -17.33 -14.19 4.92
C ALA A 101 -17.55 -15.06 6.18
N SER A 102 -18.61 -15.88 6.20
CA SER A 102 -18.55 -17.13 6.97
C SER A 102 -17.33 -17.91 6.47
N PRO A 103 -16.47 -18.46 7.35
CA PRO A 103 -15.33 -19.24 6.92
C PRO A 103 -15.80 -20.36 5.98
N PRO A 104 -15.04 -20.69 4.91
CA PRO A 104 -15.36 -21.88 4.13
C PRO A 104 -15.34 -23.10 5.07
N PRO A 105 -16.24 -24.08 4.88
CA PRO A 105 -16.42 -25.21 5.80
C PRO A 105 -15.16 -26.08 5.99
N SER A 106 -14.11 -25.85 5.19
CA SER A 106 -12.81 -26.51 5.26
C SER A 106 -11.77 -25.81 6.16
N LEU A 107 -12.05 -24.61 6.67
CA LEU A 107 -11.17 -23.88 7.60
C LEU A 107 -11.64 -24.06 9.04
N PRO A 108 -10.72 -24.28 10.01
CA PRO A 108 -11.12 -24.40 11.40
C PRO A 108 -11.76 -23.08 11.88
N PRO A 109 -12.80 -23.13 12.73
CA PRO A 109 -13.50 -21.94 13.21
C PRO A 109 -12.59 -20.97 13.98
N SER A 110 -11.40 -21.41 14.42
CA SER A 110 -10.36 -20.56 15.02
C SER A 110 -9.61 -19.67 14.03
N LEU A 111 -9.74 -19.90 12.72
CA LEU A 111 -9.22 -19.04 11.65
C LEU A 111 -10.29 -18.11 11.06
N SER A 112 -11.46 -18.07 11.69
CA SER A 112 -12.38 -16.95 11.50
C SER A 112 -11.65 -15.75 12.07
N TYR A 113 -11.43 -14.71 11.26
CA TYR A 113 -10.95 -13.42 11.74
C TYR A 113 -9.42 -13.29 11.90
N VAL A 114 -8.66 -13.73 10.90
CA VAL A 114 -7.45 -12.96 10.55
C VAL A 114 -7.92 -11.87 9.60
N PRO A 115 -8.05 -10.60 10.02
CA PRO A 115 -8.08 -9.51 9.07
C PRO A 115 -6.73 -9.58 8.36
N THR A 116 -6.69 -10.24 7.20
CA THR A 116 -5.57 -10.07 6.30
C THR A 116 -5.69 -8.64 5.85
N ALA A 117 -5.01 -7.77 6.61
CA ALA A 117 -4.62 -6.44 6.26
C ALA A 117 -3.85 -6.52 4.95
N SER A 118 -4.57 -6.67 3.86
CA SER A 118 -4.02 -6.55 2.53
C SER A 118 -3.82 -5.06 2.33
N VAL A 119 -2.67 -4.57 2.81
CA VAL A 119 -1.97 -3.45 2.20
C VAL A 119 -1.56 -3.93 0.80
N SER A 120 -2.54 -4.01 -0.10
CA SER A 120 -2.52 -4.55 -1.46
C SER A 120 -1.39 -5.55 -1.77
N PRO A 121 -1.54 -6.86 -1.54
CA PRO A 121 -0.61 -7.88 -2.01
C PRO A 121 -0.97 -8.24 -3.45
N ILE A 122 -0.89 -7.29 -4.38
CA ILE A 122 -1.20 -7.59 -5.77
C ILE A 122 0.09 -7.59 -6.55
N LEU A 123 0.67 -8.80 -6.52
CA LEU A 123 1.65 -9.35 -7.43
C LEU A 123 3.07 -8.80 -7.23
N ARG A 124 3.83 -9.58 -6.46
CA ARG A 124 5.25 -9.44 -6.12
C ARG A 124 5.63 -8.41 -5.04
N ARG A 125 4.81 -7.40 -4.68
CA ARG A 125 5.05 -6.50 -3.52
C ARG A 125 3.78 -5.84 -2.97
N PRO A 126 3.68 -5.59 -1.65
CA PRO A 126 2.58 -4.83 -1.05
C PRO A 126 2.60 -3.34 -1.47
N ALA A 127 1.43 -2.70 -1.63
CA ALA A 127 1.36 -1.32 -2.12
C ALA A 127 2.08 -0.35 -1.18
N GLY A 128 1.99 -0.55 0.13
CA GLY A 128 2.88 0.01 1.16
C GLY A 128 3.83 -1.07 1.65
N HIS A 129 5.08 -0.73 1.97
CA HIS A 129 6.12 -1.65 2.42
C HIS A 129 6.32 -1.51 3.94
N PRO A 130 5.45 -2.14 4.76
CA PRO A 130 5.56 -2.08 6.22
C PRO A 130 6.92 -2.58 6.72
N GLU A 131 7.63 -3.39 5.94
CA GLU A 131 8.99 -3.85 6.20
C GLU A 131 10.03 -2.73 6.27
N PHE A 132 9.83 -1.61 5.56
CA PHE A 132 10.77 -0.48 5.64
C PHE A 132 10.46 0.43 6.83
N CYS A 133 9.24 0.33 7.38
CA CYS A 133 8.74 1.13 8.49
C CYS A 133 8.96 0.45 9.85
N THR A 134 9.24 -0.85 9.88
CA THR A 134 9.47 -1.61 11.12
C THR A 134 10.82 -1.27 11.79
N ARG A 135 10.84 -1.27 13.12
CA ARG A 135 12.05 -1.13 13.96
C ARG A 135 11.99 -2.13 15.12
N PRO A 136 13.13 -2.58 15.68
CA PRO A 136 13.12 -3.52 16.80
C PRO A 136 12.29 -3.06 18.01
N LEU A 137 12.27 -1.76 18.30
CA LEU A 137 11.50 -1.15 19.39
C LEU A 137 10.17 -0.50 18.95
N ASN A 138 9.88 -0.49 17.65
CA ASN A 138 8.63 0.01 17.09
C ASN A 138 8.25 -0.85 15.87
N PRO A 139 7.72 -2.06 16.09
CA PRO A 139 7.44 -2.99 15.01
C PRO A 139 6.26 -2.49 14.18
N SER A 140 6.27 -2.79 12.88
CA SER A 140 5.21 -2.33 11.99
C SER A 140 3.84 -2.92 12.38
N PRO A 141 2.78 -2.09 12.52
CA PRO A 141 1.48 -2.54 13.03
C PRO A 141 0.83 -3.71 12.26
N PRO A 142 0.88 -3.79 10.92
CA PRO A 142 0.33 -4.93 10.19
C PRO A 142 0.98 -6.27 10.54
N PHE A 143 2.31 -6.30 10.79
CA PHE A 143 2.99 -7.54 11.18
C PHE A 143 2.63 -7.97 12.60
N LEU A 144 2.52 -7.02 13.53
CA LEU A 144 2.04 -7.31 14.88
C LEU A 144 0.62 -7.84 14.86
N GLY A 145 -0.26 -7.23 14.07
CA GLY A 145 -1.63 -7.71 13.89
C GLY A 145 -1.69 -9.11 13.31
N PHE A 146 -0.88 -9.40 12.29
CA PHE A 146 -0.82 -10.72 11.67
C PHE A 146 -0.37 -11.82 12.66
N VAL A 147 0.72 -11.58 13.39
CA VAL A 147 1.22 -12.53 14.40
C VAL A 147 0.22 -12.69 15.55
N ALA A 148 -0.36 -11.60 16.05
CA ALA A 148 -1.35 -11.64 17.11
C ALA A 148 -2.61 -12.41 16.69
N ALA A 149 -3.09 -12.20 15.46
CA ALA A 149 -4.23 -12.93 14.90
C ALA A 149 -3.93 -14.44 14.75
N ALA A 150 -2.70 -14.81 14.37
CA ALA A 150 -2.28 -16.21 14.31
C ALA A 150 -2.23 -16.89 15.70
N CYS A 151 -1.99 -16.12 16.76
CA CYS A 151 -2.03 -16.59 18.15
C CYS A 151 -3.47 -16.72 18.70
N GLY A 152 -4.47 -16.16 18.01
CA GLY A 152 -5.88 -16.25 18.36
C GLY A 152 -6.56 -14.90 18.56
N PRO A 153 -7.91 -14.86 18.55
CA PRO A 153 -8.68 -13.61 18.57
C PRO A 153 -8.45 -12.76 19.82
N HIS A 154 -8.31 -13.40 20.99
CA HIS A 154 -8.02 -12.71 22.24
C HIS A 154 -6.68 -11.95 22.21
N VAL A 155 -5.63 -12.57 21.66
CA VAL A 155 -4.30 -11.95 21.55
C VAL A 155 -4.33 -10.77 20.58
N LEU A 156 -5.10 -10.88 19.51
CA LEU A 156 -5.33 -9.75 18.61
C LEU A 156 -6.02 -8.59 19.36
N GLU A 157 -7.08 -8.85 20.12
CA GLU A 157 -7.78 -7.82 20.90
C GLU A 157 -6.87 -7.12 21.92
N GLU A 158 -6.06 -7.88 22.65
CA GLU A 158 -5.04 -7.33 23.54
C GLU A 158 -4.04 -6.46 22.80
N GLN A 159 -3.56 -6.91 21.63
CA GLN A 159 -2.61 -6.18 20.81
C GLN A 159 -3.21 -4.87 20.28
N LEU A 160 -4.48 -4.87 19.87
CA LEU A 160 -5.20 -3.67 19.45
C LEU A 160 -5.33 -2.67 20.61
N ALA A 161 -5.69 -3.15 21.80
CA ALA A 161 -5.78 -2.32 23.01
C ALA A 161 -4.41 -1.75 23.43
N ASN A 162 -3.34 -2.50 23.20
CA ASN A 162 -1.98 -2.03 23.44
C ASN A 162 -1.57 -0.93 22.44
N GLN A 163 -1.84 -1.14 21.14
CA GLN A 163 -1.53 -0.14 20.12
C GLN A 163 -2.20 1.20 20.38
N LEU A 164 -3.44 1.22 20.85
CA LEU A 164 -4.13 2.47 21.25
C LEU A 164 -3.38 3.29 22.31
N LYS A 165 -2.51 2.66 23.11
CA LYS A 165 -1.73 3.32 24.17
C LYS A 165 -0.29 3.60 23.76
N THR A 166 0.30 2.72 22.96
CA THR A 166 1.75 2.72 22.72
C THR A 166 2.15 3.11 21.31
N PHE A 167 1.20 3.26 20.38
CA PHE A 167 1.49 3.54 18.99
C PHE A 167 2.31 4.83 18.83
N LYS A 168 3.34 4.74 18.01
CA LYS A 168 4.18 5.87 17.60
C LYS A 168 4.36 5.83 16.10
N PRO A 169 4.08 6.93 15.38
CA PRO A 169 4.36 7.01 13.95
C PRO A 169 5.82 6.61 13.65
N PRO A 170 6.07 5.77 12.64
CA PRO A 170 7.42 5.28 12.33
C PRO A 170 8.28 6.33 11.61
N HIS A 171 7.72 7.48 11.27
CA HIS A 171 8.34 8.54 10.48
C HIS A 171 8.35 9.85 11.25
N PRO A 172 9.41 10.66 11.12
CA PRO A 172 9.45 11.96 11.73
C PRO A 172 8.50 12.91 10.98
N GLU A 173 7.96 13.91 11.68
CA GLU A 173 6.89 14.78 11.17
C GLU A 173 7.27 15.52 9.89
N GLU A 174 8.53 15.95 9.77
CA GLU A 174 9.05 16.64 8.59
C GLU A 174 9.02 15.79 7.31
N SER A 175 9.01 14.45 7.43
CA SER A 175 8.93 13.55 6.28
C SER A 175 7.48 13.26 5.85
N MET A 176 6.50 13.57 6.71
CA MET A 176 5.08 13.25 6.50
C MET A 176 4.36 14.34 5.69
N VAL A 177 4.82 14.54 4.45
CA VAL A 177 4.28 15.54 3.52
C VAL A 177 3.06 15.04 2.74
N SER A 178 2.23 15.97 2.25
CA SER A 178 1.08 15.66 1.39
C SER A 178 1.51 15.36 -0.04
N GLU A 179 0.64 14.68 -0.80
CA GLU A 179 0.91 14.36 -2.20
C GLU A 179 1.01 15.59 -3.09
N ASP A 180 0.24 16.64 -2.81
CA ASP A 180 0.26 17.86 -3.61
C ASP A 180 1.58 18.62 -3.42
N LEU A 181 2.16 18.62 -2.21
CA LEU A 181 3.48 19.19 -1.96
C LEU A 181 4.58 18.36 -2.63
N LEU A 182 4.51 17.03 -2.54
CA LEU A 182 5.46 16.13 -3.24
C LEU A 182 5.45 16.34 -4.77
N LYS A 183 4.27 16.59 -5.34
CA LYS A 183 4.12 16.91 -6.76
C LYS A 183 4.74 18.26 -7.09
N GLN A 184 4.61 19.27 -6.23
CA GLN A 184 5.21 20.60 -6.42
C GLN A 184 6.74 20.55 -6.32
N GLU A 185 7.30 19.89 -5.31
CA GLU A 185 8.76 19.72 -5.16
C GLU A 185 9.39 19.01 -6.37
N THR A 186 8.72 17.97 -6.88
CA THR A 186 9.17 17.24 -8.08
C THR A 186 9.19 18.15 -9.32
N VAL A 187 8.36 19.19 -9.35
CA VAL A 187 8.30 20.19 -10.43
C VAL A 187 9.37 21.26 -10.25
N GLU A 188 9.59 21.73 -9.03
CA GLU A 188 10.56 22.79 -8.72
C GLU A 188 12.01 22.30 -8.74
N ASN A 189 12.26 21.03 -8.41
CA ASN A 189 13.60 20.46 -8.34
C ASN A 189 13.69 19.13 -9.13
N PRO A 190 13.84 19.20 -10.48
CA PRO A 190 14.00 18.02 -11.30
C PRO A 190 15.26 17.26 -10.91
N LEU A 191 15.14 16.00 -10.46
CA LEU A 191 16.29 15.11 -10.39
C LEU A 191 16.84 14.92 -11.81
N THR A 192 18.10 15.27 -12.05
CA THR A 192 18.77 15.02 -13.32
C THR A 192 18.78 13.50 -13.56
N PRO A 193 18.34 13.01 -14.75
CA PRO A 193 18.48 11.60 -15.07
C PRO A 193 19.95 11.22 -14.92
N GLY A 194 20.25 10.26 -14.05
CA GLY A 194 21.61 9.76 -13.87
C GLY A 194 22.15 9.32 -15.22
N ARG A 195 23.29 9.89 -15.65
CA ARG A 195 24.02 9.45 -16.83
C ARG A 195 24.19 7.92 -16.75
N GLU A 196 23.43 7.18 -17.54
CA GLU A 196 23.84 5.85 -17.95
C GLU A 196 25.18 6.05 -18.66
N ARG A 197 26.29 5.68 -18.00
CA ARG A 197 27.53 5.46 -18.73
C ARG A 197 27.28 4.27 -19.62
N ALA A 198 26.85 4.54 -20.85
CA ALA A 198 27.03 3.61 -21.94
C ALA A 198 28.52 3.28 -21.98
N ILE A 199 28.87 2.05 -21.62
CA ILE A 199 30.17 1.48 -21.97
C ILE A 199 30.06 1.19 -23.47
N SER A 200 30.17 2.25 -24.29
CA SER A 200 30.41 2.10 -25.72
C SER A 200 31.87 1.70 -25.86
N GLY A 201 32.10 0.42 -26.13
CA GLY A 201 33.39 -0.04 -26.60
C GLY A 201 33.71 0.64 -27.92
N GLU A 202 34.78 1.43 -27.94
CA GLU A 202 35.51 1.74 -29.15
C GLU A 202 36.92 1.16 -28.98
N ALA A 203 37.15 0.07 -29.72
CA ALA A 203 38.47 -0.31 -30.15
C ALA A 203 38.98 0.77 -31.09
N ALA A 204 40.11 1.40 -30.75
CA ALA A 204 40.94 2.12 -31.71
C ALA A 204 42.38 1.68 -31.49
N GLY A 205 42.87 0.86 -32.42
CA GLY A 205 44.26 0.45 -32.51
C GLY A 205 45.15 1.59 -33.01
N THR A 206 46.40 1.54 -32.52
CA THR A 206 47.68 1.85 -33.20
C THR A 206 47.68 2.86 -34.36
N ASN A 207 48.42 3.95 -34.16
CA ASN A 207 49.72 4.16 -34.80
C ASN A 207 50.64 4.97 -33.86
#